data_AF-A0A5K0V7M4-F1
#
_entry.id   AF-A0A5K0V7M4-F1
#
_cell.length_a   1.000
_cell.length_b   1.000
_cell.length_c   1.000
_cell.angle_alpha   90.00
_cell.angle_beta   90.00
_cell.angle_gamma   90.00
#
_symmetry.space_group_name_H-M   'P 1'
#
loop_
_entity.id
_entity.type
_entity.pdbx_description
1 polymer ?
#
loop_
_entity_poly.entity_id
_entity_poly.type
_entity_poly.pdbx_seq_one_letter_code
_entity_poly.pdbx_strand_id
1 'polypeptide(L)' 'YVCGSNSGLIMEKPIRIEETPNGESNLDIEKELQLVEKKLEELQARGVEKAEETAAMKELGLN' A
#
# COMPACT_ATOMS: atom_id res chain seq x y z
N TYR A 1 -44.99 -26.13 2.05
CA TYR A 1 -44.16 -25.09 1.42
C TYR A 1 -42.90 -24.98 2.26
N VAL A 2 -41.75 -25.38 1.72
CA VAL A 2 -40.51 -25.57 2.49
C VAL A 2 -39.80 -24.22 2.63
N CYS A 3 -39.47 -23.86 3.87
CA CYS A 3 -38.59 -22.75 4.21
C CYS A 3 -37.27 -22.89 3.44
N GLY A 4 -37.02 -21.98 2.50
CA GLY A 4 -35.75 -21.88 1.78
C GLY A 4 -34.63 -21.63 2.78
N SER A 5 -33.80 -22.65 2.99
CA SER A 5 -32.67 -22.59 3.91
C SER A 5 -31.65 -21.57 3.41
N ASN A 6 -31.55 -20.45 4.14
CA ASN A 6 -30.37 -19.62 4.36
C ASN A 6 -29.22 -19.76 3.33
N SER A 7 -29.25 -18.99 2.24
CA SER A 7 -28.05 -18.78 1.41
C SER A 7 -27.98 -17.39 0.79
N GLY A 8 -28.56 -16.38 1.46
CA GLY A 8 -28.63 -15.00 0.96
C GLY A 8 -27.71 -14.01 1.67
N LEU A 9 -26.96 -14.44 2.71
CA LEU A 9 -26.08 -13.54 3.47
C LEU A 9 -24.63 -13.77 3.04
N ILE A 10 -24.17 -13.00 2.04
CA ILE A 10 -22.73 -12.88 1.75
C ILE A 10 -22.19 -11.92 2.81
N MET A 11 -21.54 -12.45 3.86
CA MET A 11 -20.80 -11.61 4.78
C MET A 11 -19.57 -11.07 4.05
N GLU A 12 -19.41 -9.74 4.06
CA GLU A 12 -18.20 -9.10 3.57
C GLU A 12 -17.01 -9.62 4.39
N LYS A 13 -15.96 -10.07 3.68
CA LYS A 13 -14.69 -10.34 4.35
C LYS A 13 -14.10 -8.99 4.74
N PRO A 14 -13.65 -8.80 5.98
CA PRO A 14 -12.97 -7.58 6.36
C PRO A 14 -11.71 -7.47 5.52
N ILE A 15 -11.64 -6.46 4.65
CA ILE A 15 -10.43 -6.14 3.91
C ILE A 15 -9.49 -5.49 4.91
N ARG A 16 -8.39 -6.17 5.24
CA ARG A 16 -7.31 -5.53 6.00
C ARG A 16 -6.45 -4.72 5.04
N ILE A 17 -6.05 -3.52 5.43
CA ILE A 17 -5.22 -2.63 4.59
C ILE A 17 -3.88 -3.30 4.23
N GLU A 18 -3.43 -4.23 5.08
CA GLU A 18 -2.21 -5.02 4.92
C GLU A 18 -2.38 -6.22 3.97
N GLU A 19 -3.63 -6.59 3.61
CA GLU A 19 -3.91 -7.72 2.73
C GLU A 19 -3.81 -7.31 1.26
N THR A 20 -2.75 -7.77 0.61
CA THR A 20 -2.64 -7.68 -0.85
C THR A 20 -3.70 -8.63 -1.47
N PRO A 21 -4.41 -8.26 -2.55
CA PRO A 21 -5.43 -9.11 -3.19
C PRO A 21 -4.95 -10.53 -3.59
N ASN A 22 -3.63 -10.70 -3.74
CA ASN A 22 -3.01 -12.00 -4.06
C ASN A 22 -2.60 -12.82 -2.83
N GLY A 23 -2.72 -12.32 -1.59
CA GLY A 23 -2.43 -13.06 -0.36
C GLY A 23 -0.96 -13.45 -0.13
N GLU A 24 -0.04 -13.10 -1.04
CA GLU A 24 1.37 -13.51 -0.99
C GLU A 24 2.27 -12.54 -0.22
N SER A 25 1.79 -11.32 0.03
CA SER A 25 2.56 -10.27 0.71
C SER A 25 1.70 -9.57 1.76
N ASN A 26 2.12 -9.63 3.02
CA ASN A 26 1.64 -8.68 4.03
C ASN A 26 2.32 -7.35 3.70
N LEU A 27 1.54 -6.32 3.36
CA LEU A 27 2.07 -4.98 3.13
C LEU A 27 2.37 -4.36 4.50
N ASP A 28 3.65 -4.23 4.84
CA ASP A 28 4.07 -3.59 6.09
C ASP A 28 4.16 -2.08 5.87
N ILE A 29 3.03 -1.40 6.07
CA ILE A 29 2.85 0.03 5.79
C ILE A 29 3.88 0.87 6.56
N GLU A 30 4.23 0.49 7.79
CA GLU A 30 5.20 1.21 8.60
C GLU A 30 6.61 1.11 7.99
N LYS A 31 7.02 -0.07 7.52
CA LYS A 31 8.31 -0.24 6.85
C LYS A 31 8.37 0.49 5.50
N GLU A 32 7.30 0.42 4.71
CA GLU A 32 7.22 1.13 3.43
C GLU A 32 7.31 2.65 3.64
N LEU A 33 6.64 3.18 4.67
CA LEU A 33 6.71 4.59 5.02
C LEU A 33 8.13 5.01 5.45
N GLN A 34 8.78 4.23 6.32
CA GLN A 34 10.16 4.48 6.74
C GLN A 34 11.15 4.46 5.58
N LEU A 35 10.94 3.56 4.60
CA LEU A 35 11.78 3.47 3.41
C LEU A 35 11.69 4.77 2.58
N VAL A 36 10.47 5.26 2.36
CA VAL A 36 10.20 6.50 1.61
C VAL A 36 10.79 7.70 2.34
N GLU A 37 10.55 7.85 3.64
CA GLU A 37 11.08 8.96 4.45
C GLU A 37 12.60 9.02 4.40
N LYS A 38 13.27 7.87 4.59
CA LYS A 38 14.73 7.80 4.51
C LYS A 38 15.25 8.20 3.13
N LYS A 39 14.60 7.75 2.06
CA LYS A 39 14.95 8.13 0.69
C LYS A 39 14.78 9.62 0.46
N LEU A 40 13.73 10.22 0.99
CA LEU A 40 13.46 11.65 0.91
C LEU A 40 14.53 12.46 1.66
N GLU A 41 14.89 12.05 2.88
CA GLU A 41 15.98 12.67 3.64
C GLU A 41 17.33 12.57 2.91
N GLU A 42 17.65 11.43 2.31
CA GLU A 42 18.88 11.23 1.52
C GLU A 42 18.94 12.15 0.29
N LEU A 43 17.80 12.33 -0.41
CA LEU A 43 17.69 13.22 -1.55
C LEU A 43 17.83 14.69 -1.13
N GLN A 44 17.15 15.09 -0.06
CA GLN A 44 17.26 16.43 0.51
C GLN A 44 18.70 16.74 0.99
N ALA A 45 19.36 15.78 1.63
CA ALA A 45 20.75 15.90 2.06
C ALA A 45 21.75 16.03 0.90
N ARG A 46 21.46 15.39 -0.25
CA ARG A 46 22.24 15.56 -1.49
C ARG A 46 21.95 16.87 -2.22
N GLY A 47 20.90 17.61 -1.84
CA GLY A 47 20.49 18.84 -2.49
C GLY A 47 20.15 18.63 -3.97
N VAL A 48 19.55 17.48 -4.31
CA VAL A 48 19.18 17.16 -5.69
C VAL A 48 18.12 18.11 -6.23
N GLU A 49 18.15 18.31 -7.55
CA GLU A 49 17.15 19.12 -8.23
C GLU A 49 15.75 18.50 -8.07
N LYS A 50 14.71 19.33 -7.97
CA LYS A 50 13.32 18.86 -7.82
C LYS A 50 12.90 17.84 -8.89
N ALA A 51 13.47 17.92 -10.09
CA ALA A 51 13.22 16.96 -11.16
C ALA A 51 13.70 15.54 -10.79
N GLU A 52 14.85 15.44 -10.12
CA GLU A 52 15.45 14.17 -9.69
C GLU A 52 14.76 13.62 -8.43
N GLU A 53 14.33 14.51 -7.52
CA GLU A 53 13.45 14.14 -6.41
C GLU A 53 12.12 13.56 -6.93
N THR A 54 11.48 14.23 -7.89
CA THR A 54 10.21 13.76 -8.49
C THR A 54 10.40 12.44 -9.23
N ALA A 55 11.52 12.26 -9.94
CA ALA A 55 11.84 11.00 -10.60
C ALA A 55 12.01 9.85 -9.59
N ALA A 56 12.71 10.08 -8.48
CA ALA A 56 12.90 9.09 -7.43
C ALA A 56 11.59 8.76 -6.70
N MET A 57 10.72 9.74 -6.44
CA MET A 57 9.40 9.50 -5.87
C MET A 57 8.51 8.67 -6.81
N LYS A 58 8.62 8.93 -8.12
CA LYS A 58 7.90 8.16 -9.14
C LYS A 58 8.37 6.71 -9.22
N GLU A 59 9.66 6.43 -9.05
CA GLU A 59 10.19 5.06 -8.92
C GLU A 59 9.65 4.34 -7.68
N LEU A 60 9.35 5.07 -6.61
CA LEU A 60 8.70 4.55 -5.39
C LEU A 60 7.18 4.43 -5.52
N GLY A 61 6.60 4.75 -6.68
CA GLY A 61 5.15 4.66 -6.91
C GLY A 61 4.35 5.85 -6.39
N LEU A 62 5.01 6.95 -5.99
CA LEU A 62 4.38 8.20 -5.59
C LEU A 62 4.24 9.10 -6.84
N ASN A 63 3.00 9.44 -7.20
CA ASN A 63 2.68 10.29 -8.37
C ASN A 63 2.44 11.74 -7.98
#